data_AF-A0A174JEI4-F1
#
_entry.id   AF-A0A174JEI4-F1
#
_cell.length_a   1.000
_cell.length_b   1.000
_cell.length_c   1.000
_cell.angle_alpha   90.00
_cell.angle_beta   90.00
_cell.angle_gamma   90.00
#
_symmetry.space_group_name_H-M   'P 1'
#
loop_
_entity.id
_entity.type
_entity.pdbx_description
1 polymer ?
#
loop_
_entity_poly.entity_id
_entity_poly.type
_entity_poly.pdbx_seq_one_letter_code
_entity_poly.pdbx_strand_id
1 'polypeptide(L)'
;MEGKRHPAPPQIIVESTTTVNRAIRRKHYFFYEIIKDGILLYDDGTFQIGKPEKLPYREIKQYAEEEYAGCFDMAESFLRSGQTANKSNDLKYGSFELHQACERYYKAYMLVYGGTRPKSHKLEVLGPMAKSRSRGFANVFPVNTPEDREAFDKLCRAYIEARYNRLFTVSEEQYEYMLARTEALREVTIRECAARIAYYDKMIEKEENSLI
;
A
#
# COMPACT_ATOMS: atom_id res chain seq x y z
N MET A 1 -40.58 -0.26 15.82
CA MET A 1 -39.12 -0.51 15.62
C MET A 1 -38.67 0.41 14.50
N GLU A 2 -38.04 1.53 14.82
CA GLU A 2 -37.48 2.43 13.82
C GLU A 2 -36.34 1.72 13.08
N GLY A 3 -36.51 1.53 11.78
CA GLY A 3 -35.52 0.92 10.91
C GLY A 3 -34.27 1.78 10.89
N LYS A 4 -33.20 1.31 11.53
CA LYS A 4 -31.87 1.89 11.40
C LYS A 4 -31.48 1.85 9.91
N ARG A 5 -31.63 2.97 9.21
CA ARG A 5 -31.10 3.14 7.85
C ARG A 5 -29.58 2.99 7.95
N HIS A 6 -29.01 2.08 7.17
CA HIS A 6 -27.58 2.06 6.95
C HIS A 6 -27.17 3.42 6.37
N PRO A 7 -26.17 4.12 6.97
CA PRO A 7 -25.91 5.53 6.67
C PRO A 7 -25.29 5.77 5.27
N ALA A 8 -24.87 4.72 4.56
CA ALA A 8 -24.35 4.81 3.21
C ALA A 8 -25.09 3.85 2.27
N PRO A 9 -25.52 4.31 1.07
CA PRO A 9 -26.08 3.41 0.06
C PRO A 9 -25.01 2.41 -0.41
N PRO A 10 -25.40 1.17 -0.77
CA PRO A 10 -24.45 0.18 -1.26
C PRO A 10 -23.83 0.65 -2.59
N GLN A 11 -22.53 0.42 -2.74
CA GLN A 11 -21.86 0.56 -4.04
C GLN A 11 -21.94 -0.77 -4.79
N ILE A 12 -22.39 -0.72 -6.04
CA ILE A 12 -22.46 -1.89 -6.93
C ILE A 12 -21.23 -1.86 -7.84
N ILE A 13 -20.46 -2.94 -7.82
CA ILE A 13 -19.35 -3.19 -8.74
C ILE A 13 -19.77 -4.35 -9.63
N VAL A 14 -19.73 -4.15 -10.95
CA VAL A 14 -20.10 -5.16 -11.94
C VAL A 14 -18.83 -5.68 -12.60
N GLU A 15 -18.63 -6.99 -12.52
CA GLU A 15 -17.46 -7.67 -13.09
C GLU A 15 -17.88 -8.92 -13.86
N SER A 16 -17.09 -9.29 -14.88
CA SER A 16 -17.33 -10.54 -15.61
C SER A 16 -16.95 -11.76 -14.77
N THR A 17 -17.65 -12.88 -14.98
CA THR A 17 -17.31 -14.18 -14.36
C THR A 17 -15.85 -14.58 -14.62
N THR A 18 -15.35 -14.29 -15.82
CA THR A 18 -13.94 -14.48 -16.22
C THR A 18 -12.98 -13.61 -15.39
N THR A 19 -13.31 -12.34 -15.16
CA THR A 19 -12.49 -11.44 -14.32
C THR A 19 -12.45 -11.94 -12.89
N VAL A 20 -13.61 -12.27 -12.32
CA VAL A 20 -13.74 -12.77 -10.95
C VAL A 20 -12.91 -14.04 -10.79
N ASN A 21 -13.10 -15.05 -11.64
CA ASN A 21 -12.36 -16.31 -11.52
C ASN A 21 -10.85 -16.14 -11.70
N ARG A 22 -10.43 -15.28 -12.63
CA ARG A 22 -9.02 -14.91 -12.79
C ARG A 22 -8.46 -14.28 -11.50
N ALA A 23 -9.21 -13.38 -10.87
CA ALA A 23 -8.79 -12.71 -9.65
C ALA A 23 -8.77 -13.65 -8.44
N ILE A 24 -9.74 -14.56 -8.32
CA ILE A 24 -9.76 -15.60 -7.27
C ILE A 24 -8.60 -16.57 -7.40
N ARG A 25 -8.33 -17.07 -8.61
CA ARG A 25 -7.17 -17.93 -8.91
C ARG A 25 -5.88 -17.29 -8.40
N ARG A 26 -5.76 -15.98 -8.62
CA ARG A 26 -4.60 -15.15 -8.25
C ARG A 26 -4.56 -14.70 -6.79
N LYS A 27 -5.57 -15.02 -5.98
CA LYS A 27 -5.71 -14.48 -4.61
C LYS A 27 -5.68 -12.95 -4.57
N HIS A 28 -6.18 -12.30 -5.62
CA HIS A 28 -6.25 -10.84 -5.65
C HIS A 28 -7.02 -10.36 -4.42
N TYR A 29 -6.41 -9.50 -3.60
CA TYR A 29 -6.87 -9.16 -2.26
C TYR A 29 -8.36 -8.78 -2.21
N PHE A 30 -8.83 -7.96 -3.16
CA PHE A 30 -10.23 -7.54 -3.22
C PHE A 30 -11.21 -8.70 -3.42
N PHE A 31 -10.96 -9.56 -4.41
CA PHE A 31 -11.87 -10.65 -4.75
C PHE A 31 -11.78 -11.80 -3.74
N TYR A 32 -10.59 -12.06 -3.20
CA TYR A 32 -10.42 -13.09 -2.17
C TYR A 32 -11.22 -12.74 -0.90
N GLU A 33 -11.26 -11.46 -0.52
CA GLU A 33 -12.07 -11.00 0.61
C GLU A 33 -13.57 -11.12 0.34
N ILE A 34 -14.05 -10.91 -0.89
CA ILE A 34 -15.46 -11.15 -1.24
C ILE A 34 -15.85 -12.60 -0.96
N ILE A 35 -14.98 -13.57 -1.27
CA ILE A 35 -15.28 -14.99 -0.97
C ILE A 35 -15.21 -15.30 0.51
N LYS A 36 -14.29 -14.65 1.23
CA LYS A 36 -14.06 -14.91 2.65
C LYS A 36 -15.14 -14.29 3.55
N ASP A 37 -15.48 -13.04 3.30
CA ASP A 37 -16.31 -12.20 4.18
C ASP A 37 -17.67 -11.84 3.54
N GLY A 38 -17.87 -12.11 2.25
CA GLY A 38 -19.08 -11.74 1.51
C GLY A 38 -20.29 -12.60 1.84
N ILE A 39 -21.47 -12.05 1.56
CA ILE A 39 -22.76 -12.72 1.73
C ILE A 39 -23.33 -12.95 0.32
N LEU A 40 -23.62 -14.22 -0.01
CA LEU A 40 -24.27 -14.57 -1.27
C LEU A 40 -25.71 -14.07 -1.25
N LEU A 41 -26.03 -13.11 -2.13
CA LEU A 41 -27.38 -12.56 -2.26
C LEU A 41 -28.22 -13.30 -3.29
N TYR A 42 -27.59 -13.77 -4.36
CA TYR A 42 -28.25 -14.46 -5.48
C TYR A 42 -27.25 -15.33 -6.24
N ASP A 43 -27.72 -16.49 -6.70
CA ASP A 43 -26.99 -17.43 -7.56
C ASP A 43 -27.99 -18.07 -8.53
N ASP A 44 -27.76 -17.94 -9.84
CA ASP A 44 -28.57 -18.58 -10.88
C ASP A 44 -28.07 -19.99 -11.25
N GLY A 45 -26.99 -20.46 -10.60
CA GLY A 45 -26.36 -21.76 -10.81
C GLY A 45 -25.47 -21.84 -12.06
N THR A 46 -25.32 -20.77 -12.84
CA THR A 46 -24.51 -20.77 -14.07
C THR A 46 -23.05 -20.42 -13.83
N PHE A 47 -22.75 -19.74 -12.71
CA PHE A 47 -21.40 -19.31 -12.38
C PHE A 47 -20.79 -20.15 -11.25
N GLN A 48 -19.65 -20.76 -11.53
CA GLN A 48 -18.85 -21.43 -10.50
C GLN A 48 -17.63 -20.58 -10.14
N ILE A 49 -17.50 -20.30 -8.84
CA ILE A 49 -16.35 -19.60 -8.28
C ILE A 49 -15.16 -20.56 -8.29
N GLY A 50 -14.08 -20.13 -8.95
CA GLY A 50 -12.81 -20.86 -8.98
C GLY A 50 -12.18 -21.02 -7.60
N LYS A 51 -11.14 -21.84 -7.50
CA LYS A 51 -10.37 -21.99 -6.26
C LYS A 51 -9.08 -21.19 -6.35
N PRO A 52 -8.57 -20.65 -5.22
CA PRO A 52 -7.23 -20.11 -5.17
C PRO A 52 -6.21 -21.16 -5.58
N GLU A 53 -5.32 -20.82 -6.50
CA GLU A 53 -4.25 -21.71 -6.96
C GLU A 53 -2.89 -21.25 -6.42
N LYS A 54 -1.93 -22.16 -6.45
CA LYS A 54 -0.52 -21.77 -6.32
C LYS A 54 -0.07 -21.33 -7.72
N LEU A 55 0.11 -20.03 -7.90
CA LEU A 55 0.58 -19.48 -9.16
C LEU A 55 2.05 -19.86 -9.41
N PRO A 56 2.45 -20.09 -10.67
CA PRO A 56 3.86 -20.21 -11.04
C PRO A 56 4.58 -18.87 -10.80
N TYR A 57 5.87 -18.91 -10.47
CA TYR A 57 6.61 -17.68 -10.13
C TYR A 57 6.67 -16.67 -11.27
N ARG A 58 6.55 -17.13 -12.53
CA ARG A 58 6.47 -16.24 -13.71
C ARG A 58 5.26 -15.32 -13.65
N GLU A 59 4.09 -15.87 -13.30
CA GLU A 59 2.88 -15.07 -13.13
C GLU A 59 2.98 -14.17 -11.89
N ILE A 60 3.51 -14.67 -10.76
CA ILE A 60 3.72 -13.88 -9.55
C ILE A 60 4.60 -12.66 -9.84
N LYS A 61 5.69 -12.86 -10.58
CA LYS A 61 6.61 -11.80 -10.98
C LYS A 61 5.90 -10.75 -11.84
N GLN A 62 5.18 -11.18 -12.87
CA GLN A 62 4.44 -10.27 -13.74
C GLN A 62 3.51 -9.35 -12.94
N TYR A 63 2.73 -9.91 -12.01
CA TYR A 63 1.84 -9.08 -11.18
C TYR A 63 2.60 -8.15 -10.25
N ALA A 64 3.72 -8.60 -9.67
CA ALA A 64 4.55 -7.75 -8.84
C ALA A 64 5.10 -6.54 -9.63
N GLU A 65 5.50 -6.74 -10.89
CA GLU A 65 5.98 -5.67 -11.78
C GLU A 65 4.84 -4.69 -12.15
N GLU A 66 3.65 -5.21 -12.49
CA GLU A 66 2.46 -4.40 -12.78
C GLU A 66 2.04 -3.55 -11.57
N GLU A 67 1.96 -4.15 -10.38
CA GLU A 67 1.60 -3.47 -9.13
C GLU A 67 2.66 -2.44 -8.72
N TYR A 68 3.95 -2.76 -8.92
CA TYR A 68 5.04 -1.82 -8.66
C TYR A 68 4.89 -0.58 -9.55
N ALA A 69 4.76 -0.76 -10.87
CA ALA A 69 4.61 0.35 -11.81
C ALA A 69 3.38 1.21 -11.46
N GLY A 70 2.23 0.58 -11.18
CA GLY A 70 0.99 1.31 -10.87
C GLY A 70 1.03 2.06 -9.53
N CYS A 71 1.62 1.47 -8.48
CA CYS A 71 1.62 2.07 -7.15
C CYS A 71 2.77 3.06 -6.93
N PHE A 72 3.95 2.78 -7.48
CA PHE A 72 5.17 3.54 -7.21
C PHE A 72 5.12 4.92 -7.86
N ASP A 73 4.66 5.02 -9.11
CA ASP A 73 4.58 6.31 -9.85
C ASP A 73 3.67 7.34 -9.15
N MET A 74 2.59 6.85 -8.51
CA MET A 74 1.71 7.70 -7.70
C MET A 74 2.40 8.17 -6.41
N ALA A 75 3.19 7.31 -5.76
CA ALA A 75 3.97 7.70 -4.59
C ALA A 75 4.98 8.80 -4.93
N GLU A 76 5.66 8.67 -6.08
CA GLU A 76 6.60 9.69 -6.58
C GLU A 76 5.90 11.03 -6.84
N SER A 77 4.66 10.99 -7.32
CA SER A 77 3.87 12.20 -7.55
C SER A 77 3.57 12.93 -6.23
N PHE A 78 3.18 12.19 -5.20
CA PHE A 78 2.96 12.75 -3.86
C PHE A 78 4.25 13.28 -3.22
N LEU A 79 5.38 12.59 -3.37
CA LEU A 79 6.67 13.08 -2.88
C LEU A 79 7.07 14.39 -3.58
N ARG A 80 6.92 14.48 -4.91
CA ARG A 80 7.18 15.74 -5.64
C ARG A 80 6.29 16.88 -5.17
N SER A 81 5.01 16.61 -4.87
CA SER A 81 4.11 17.61 -4.29
C SER A 81 4.62 18.06 -2.92
N GLY A 82 5.06 17.14 -2.05
CA GLY A 82 5.69 17.47 -0.78
C GLY A 82 6.98 18.31 -0.93
N GLN A 83 7.84 17.98 -1.88
CA GLN A 83 9.05 18.78 -2.17
C GLN A 83 8.72 20.19 -2.67
N THR A 84 7.65 20.32 -3.47
CA THR A 84 7.19 21.61 -4.00
C THR A 84 6.58 22.46 -2.88
N ALA A 85 5.75 21.84 -2.04
CA ALA A 85 5.13 22.46 -0.87
C ALA A 85 6.18 23.02 0.11
N ASN A 86 7.33 22.36 0.26
CA ASN A 86 8.45 22.88 1.04
C ASN A 86 8.94 24.23 0.50
N LYS A 87 9.13 24.33 -0.82
CA LYS A 87 9.64 25.54 -1.50
C LYS A 87 8.66 26.70 -1.42
N SER A 88 7.36 26.42 -1.40
CA SER A 88 6.30 27.42 -1.29
C SER A 88 5.86 27.70 0.15
N ASN A 89 6.51 27.06 1.14
CA ASN A 89 6.16 27.11 2.56
C ASN A 89 4.71 26.67 2.87
N ASP A 90 4.12 25.81 2.04
CA ASP A 90 2.79 25.21 2.28
C ASP A 90 2.94 23.89 3.05
N LEU A 91 3.52 23.97 4.24
CA LEU A 91 3.95 22.79 5.02
C LEU A 91 2.76 21.93 5.46
N LYS A 92 1.58 22.54 5.61
CA LYS A 92 0.34 21.82 5.94
C LYS A 92 -0.11 20.92 4.80
N TYR A 93 -0.22 21.47 3.58
CA TYR A 93 -0.50 20.69 2.38
C TYR A 93 0.59 19.64 2.14
N GLY A 94 1.85 20.06 2.22
CA GLY A 94 2.99 19.18 2.03
C GLY A 94 3.00 17.98 2.97
N SER A 95 2.63 18.16 4.24
CA SER A 95 2.60 17.07 5.22
C SER A 95 1.54 16.02 4.88
N PHE A 96 0.41 16.44 4.31
CA PHE A 96 -0.60 15.51 3.80
C PHE A 96 -0.05 14.71 2.62
N GLU A 97 0.63 15.36 1.68
CA GLU A 97 1.23 14.69 0.52
C GLU A 97 2.35 13.73 0.91
N LEU A 98 3.21 14.09 1.86
CA LEU A 98 4.24 13.19 2.40
C LEU A 98 3.64 11.95 3.08
N HIS A 99 2.52 12.10 3.80
CA HIS A 99 1.80 10.96 4.36
C HIS A 99 1.32 10.02 3.25
N GLN A 100 0.70 10.57 2.20
CA GLN A 100 0.20 9.80 1.07
C GLN A 100 1.32 9.08 0.32
N ALA A 101 2.48 9.73 0.14
CA ALA A 101 3.67 9.11 -0.41
C ALA A 101 4.12 7.91 0.43
N CYS A 102 4.23 8.09 1.76
CA CYS A 102 4.61 7.02 2.68
C CYS A 102 3.65 5.84 2.63
N GLU A 103 2.34 6.11 2.67
CA GLU A 103 1.31 5.06 2.57
C GLU A 103 1.48 4.24 1.29
N ARG A 104 1.71 4.92 0.16
CA ARG A 104 1.87 4.28 -1.15
C ARG A 104 3.16 3.47 -1.25
N TYR A 105 4.28 3.96 -0.74
CA TYR A 105 5.53 3.19 -0.73
C TYR A 105 5.39 1.88 0.06
N TYR A 106 4.80 1.93 1.27
CA TYR A 106 4.56 0.71 2.05
C TYR A 106 3.60 -0.25 1.33
N LYS A 107 2.52 0.26 0.73
CA LYS A 107 1.55 -0.57 0.00
C LYS A 107 2.15 -1.19 -1.26
N ALA A 108 2.97 -0.44 -2.01
CA ALA A 108 3.69 -0.95 -3.18
C ALA A 108 4.59 -2.13 -2.79
N TYR A 109 5.37 -1.99 -1.71
CA TYR A 109 6.20 -3.08 -1.22
C TYR A 109 5.38 -4.32 -0.80
N MET A 110 4.27 -4.15 -0.08
CA MET A 110 3.43 -5.27 0.35
C MET A 110 2.77 -6.01 -0.82
N LEU A 111 2.42 -5.29 -1.89
CA LEU A 111 1.92 -5.87 -3.13
C LEU A 111 3.00 -6.67 -3.85
N VAL A 112 4.19 -6.09 -4.01
CA VAL A 112 5.34 -6.78 -4.63
C VAL A 112 5.78 -8.00 -3.84
N TYR A 113 5.76 -7.93 -2.50
CA TYR A 113 6.20 -9.00 -1.62
C TYR A 113 5.27 -10.22 -1.61
N GLY A 114 3.96 -10.01 -1.69
CA GLY A 114 3.01 -11.11 -1.49
C GLY A 114 1.60 -10.87 -1.99
N GLY A 115 1.38 -9.88 -2.85
CA GLY A 115 0.06 -9.57 -3.43
C GLY A 115 -0.97 -9.07 -2.41
N THR A 116 -0.53 -8.65 -1.22
CA THR A 116 -1.42 -8.17 -0.17
C THR A 116 -1.51 -6.65 -0.18
N ARG A 117 -2.73 -6.11 -0.19
CA ARG A 117 -2.98 -4.68 0.00
C ARG A 117 -3.54 -4.42 1.40
N PRO A 118 -2.75 -3.86 2.34
CA PRO A 118 -3.26 -3.50 3.65
C PRO A 118 -4.45 -2.52 3.57
N LYS A 119 -5.50 -2.77 4.34
CA LYS A 119 -6.66 -1.86 4.48
C LYS A 119 -6.34 -0.61 5.29
N SER A 120 -5.36 -0.69 6.19
CA SER A 120 -4.95 0.44 7.00
C SER A 120 -4.32 1.54 6.14
N HIS A 121 -4.58 2.79 6.53
CA HIS A 121 -3.92 3.99 6.02
C HIS A 121 -2.89 4.53 7.04
N LYS A 122 -2.85 3.96 8.25
CA LYS A 122 -2.00 4.43 9.34
C LYS A 122 -0.56 3.97 9.14
N LEU A 123 0.39 4.90 9.11
CA LEU A 123 1.82 4.60 8.93
C LEU A 123 2.38 3.78 10.10
N GLU A 124 1.83 3.96 11.29
CA GLU A 124 2.15 3.21 12.51
C GLU A 124 1.74 1.74 12.41
N VAL A 125 0.86 1.40 11.47
CA VAL A 125 0.49 0.01 11.14
C VAL A 125 1.31 -0.48 9.95
N LEU A 126 1.41 0.33 8.90
CA LEU A 126 2.08 -0.04 7.64
C LEU A 126 3.59 -0.25 7.82
N GLY A 127 4.26 0.60 8.61
CA GLY A 127 5.68 0.51 8.90
C GLY A 127 6.08 -0.83 9.55
N PRO A 128 5.45 -1.22 10.68
CA PRO A 128 5.68 -2.53 11.29
C PRO A 128 5.33 -3.71 10.38
N MET A 129 4.28 -3.61 9.57
CA MET A 129 3.94 -4.64 8.59
C MET A 129 5.08 -4.82 7.56
N ALA A 130 5.60 -3.74 6.98
CA ALA A 130 6.72 -3.81 6.06
C ALA A 130 8.00 -4.34 6.75
N LYS A 131 8.28 -3.87 7.98
CA LYS A 131 9.42 -4.33 8.81
C LYS A 131 9.38 -5.83 9.08
N SER A 132 8.19 -6.42 9.25
CA SER A 132 8.02 -7.86 9.46
C SER A 132 8.43 -8.70 8.24
N ARG A 133 8.45 -8.09 7.04
CA ARG A 133 8.78 -8.73 5.76
C ARG A 133 10.21 -8.43 5.30
N SER A 134 10.73 -7.25 5.63
CA SER A 134 12.13 -6.90 5.45
C SER A 134 12.67 -5.98 6.52
N ARG A 135 13.86 -6.31 7.02
CA ARG A 135 14.62 -5.49 7.97
C ARG A 135 15.03 -4.14 7.38
N GLY A 136 15.04 -3.97 6.06
CA GLY A 136 15.36 -2.69 5.41
C GLY A 136 14.47 -1.53 5.85
N PHE A 137 13.24 -1.81 6.26
CA PHE A 137 12.29 -0.79 6.73
C PHE A 137 12.49 -0.40 8.21
N ALA A 138 13.33 -1.12 8.96
CA ALA A 138 13.44 -0.92 10.42
C ALA A 138 13.93 0.47 10.82
N ASN A 139 14.74 1.10 9.97
CA ASN A 139 15.41 2.37 10.26
C ASN A 139 14.83 3.54 9.45
N VAL A 140 13.66 3.39 8.83
CA VAL A 140 13.06 4.42 7.96
C VAL A 140 12.48 5.58 8.76
N PHE A 141 11.88 5.35 9.91
CA PHE A 141 11.46 6.40 10.85
C PHE A 141 12.08 6.09 12.20
N PRO A 142 13.35 6.49 12.42
CA PRO A 142 13.97 6.33 13.74
C PRO A 142 13.22 7.20 14.74
N VAL A 143 12.89 6.64 15.90
CA VAL A 143 12.21 7.34 16.99
C VAL A 143 13.18 7.56 18.14
N ASN A 144 14.42 7.94 17.81
CA ASN A 144 15.54 7.96 18.75
C ASN A 144 15.39 9.12 19.72
N THR A 145 15.02 10.30 19.21
CA THR A 145 14.82 11.50 20.02
C THR A 145 13.32 11.80 20.23
N PRO A 146 12.97 12.62 21.24
CA PRO A 146 11.61 13.17 21.36
C PRO A 146 11.16 13.93 20.10
N GLU A 147 12.07 14.66 19.47
CA GLU A 147 11.81 15.49 18.29
C GLU A 147 11.49 14.62 17.06
N ASP A 148 12.25 13.53 16.86
CA ASP A 148 11.96 12.53 15.83
C ASP A 148 10.54 11.95 15.98
N ARG A 149 10.17 11.63 17.22
CA ARG A 149 8.84 11.07 17.55
C ARG A 149 7.74 12.08 17.28
N GLU A 150 7.95 13.34 17.65
CA GLU A 150 6.97 14.40 17.42
C GLU A 150 6.77 14.65 15.92
N ALA A 151 7.86 14.73 15.13
CA ALA A 151 7.76 14.92 13.69
C ALA A 151 7.07 13.73 13.00
N PHE A 152 7.36 12.49 13.43
CA PHE A 152 6.66 11.31 12.91
C PHE A 152 5.17 11.26 13.32
N ASP A 153 4.81 11.61 14.56
CA ASP A 153 3.42 11.75 14.99
C ASP A 153 2.69 12.79 14.13
N LYS A 154 3.38 13.91 13.84
CA LYS A 154 2.88 14.96 12.96
C LYS A 154 2.55 14.45 11.57
N LEU A 155 3.45 13.68 10.97
CA LEU A 155 3.26 13.04 9.67
C LEU A 155 2.04 12.10 9.69
N CYS A 156 1.90 11.28 10.74
CA CYS A 156 0.78 10.37 10.89
C CYS A 156 -0.56 11.10 10.97
N ARG A 157 -0.62 12.18 11.77
CA ARG A 157 -1.83 12.99 11.97
C ARG A 157 -2.21 13.82 10.75
N ALA A 158 -1.23 14.19 9.90
CA ALA A 158 -1.45 15.00 8.70
C ALA A 158 -2.53 14.42 7.77
N TYR A 159 -2.69 13.09 7.70
CA TYR A 159 -3.72 12.44 6.89
C TYR A 159 -5.14 12.96 7.15
N ILE A 160 -5.47 13.26 8.41
CA ILE A 160 -6.80 13.77 8.80
C ILE A 160 -6.70 15.26 9.11
N GLU A 161 -5.75 15.65 9.94
CA GLU A 161 -5.71 17.00 10.51
C GLU A 161 -5.36 18.08 9.50
N ALA A 162 -4.50 17.78 8.51
CA ALA A 162 -4.16 18.77 7.49
C ALA A 162 -5.38 19.20 6.67
N ARG A 163 -6.42 18.37 6.57
CA ARG A 163 -7.65 18.68 5.82
C ARG A 163 -8.70 19.38 6.65
N TYR A 164 -8.82 19.04 7.93
CA TYR A 164 -9.97 19.45 8.74
C TYR A 164 -9.62 20.29 9.96
N ASN A 165 -8.40 20.19 10.49
CA ASN A 165 -7.98 20.94 11.67
C ASN A 165 -7.38 22.28 11.26
N ARG A 166 -8.05 23.39 11.60
CA ARG A 166 -7.55 24.75 11.33
C ARG A 166 -6.29 25.10 12.12
N LEU A 167 -6.07 24.44 13.26
CA LEU A 167 -4.94 24.65 14.16
C LEU A 167 -3.75 23.72 13.86
N PHE A 168 -3.85 22.85 12.85
CA PHE A 168 -2.72 22.02 12.44
C PHE A 168 -1.65 22.89 11.78
N THR A 169 -0.51 23.04 12.47
CA THR A 169 0.69 23.75 12.03
C THR A 169 1.89 22.83 12.09
N VAL A 170 2.89 23.03 11.24
CA VAL A 170 4.12 22.22 11.18
C VAL A 170 5.30 23.18 11.12
N SER A 171 6.35 22.96 11.90
CA SER A 171 7.57 23.77 11.80
C SER A 171 8.42 23.34 10.61
N GLU A 172 9.29 24.23 10.13
CA GLU A 172 10.24 23.91 9.04
C GLU A 172 11.11 22.70 9.41
N GLU A 173 11.66 22.64 10.64
CA GLU A 173 12.46 21.52 11.13
C GLU A 173 11.70 20.18 11.14
N GLN A 174 10.44 20.19 11.60
CA GLN A 174 9.58 19.00 11.54
C GLN A 174 9.36 18.56 10.10
N TYR A 175 9.14 19.53 9.20
CA TYR A 175 8.89 19.25 7.79
C TYR A 175 10.12 18.67 7.08
N GLU A 176 11.29 19.26 7.31
CA GLU A 176 12.57 18.77 6.77
C GLU A 176 12.84 17.33 7.21
N TYR A 177 12.61 17.02 8.49
CA TYR A 177 12.68 15.65 8.98
C TYR A 177 11.71 14.74 8.22
N MET A 178 10.42 15.09 8.14
CA MET A 178 9.40 14.28 7.47
C MET A 178 9.75 14.02 6.00
N LEU A 179 10.22 15.05 5.29
CA LEU A 179 10.64 14.94 3.89
C LEU A 179 11.84 13.99 3.75
N ALA A 180 12.90 14.20 4.52
CA ALA A 180 14.10 13.36 4.47
C ALA A 180 13.79 11.90 4.81
N ARG A 181 12.90 11.65 5.77
CA ARG A 181 12.48 10.27 6.11
C ARG A 181 11.59 9.65 5.03
N THR A 182 10.77 10.44 4.35
CA THR A 182 9.97 9.98 3.19
C THR A 182 10.87 9.61 2.01
N GLU A 183 11.94 10.38 1.74
CA GLU A 183 12.95 10.04 0.74
C GLU A 183 13.73 8.77 1.12
N ALA A 184 14.08 8.61 2.40
CA ALA A 184 14.68 7.36 2.88
C ALA A 184 13.75 6.15 2.69
N LEU A 185 12.44 6.31 2.92
CA LEU A 185 11.43 5.28 2.66
C LEU A 185 11.37 4.92 1.17
N ARG A 186 11.42 5.91 0.29
CA ARG A 186 11.46 5.72 -1.17
C ARG A 186 12.63 4.82 -1.56
N GLU A 187 13.84 5.16 -1.13
CA GLU A 187 15.05 4.39 -1.47
C GLU A 187 15.00 2.95 -0.96
N VAL A 188 14.52 2.76 0.28
CA VAL A 188 14.31 1.42 0.83
C VAL A 188 13.28 0.66 -0.01
N THR A 189 12.18 1.30 -0.38
CA THR A 189 11.12 0.67 -1.19
C THR A 189 11.63 0.22 -2.55
N ILE A 190 12.38 1.08 -3.27
CA ILE A 190 13.00 0.73 -4.56
C ILE A 190 13.87 -0.52 -4.40
N ARG A 191 14.79 -0.49 -3.44
CA ARG A 191 15.76 -1.57 -3.20
C ARG A 191 15.08 -2.88 -2.82
N GLU A 192 14.09 -2.84 -1.93
CA GLU A 192 13.39 -4.02 -1.44
C GLU A 192 12.45 -4.63 -2.49
N CYS A 193 11.79 -3.80 -3.30
CA CYS A 193 10.99 -4.26 -4.43
C CYS A 193 11.87 -4.90 -5.51
N ALA A 194 12.98 -4.26 -5.89
CA ALA A 194 13.93 -4.82 -6.85
C ALA A 194 14.51 -6.17 -6.38
N ALA A 195 14.91 -6.25 -5.11
CA ALA A 195 15.41 -7.50 -4.52
C ALA A 195 14.35 -8.61 -4.53
N ARG A 196 13.07 -8.27 -4.33
CA ARG A 196 11.96 -9.23 -4.38
C ARG A 196 11.67 -9.71 -5.79
N ILE A 197 11.68 -8.82 -6.78
CA ILE A 197 11.50 -9.18 -8.19
C ILE A 197 12.63 -10.11 -8.65
N ALA A 198 13.88 -9.78 -8.31
CA ALA A 198 15.03 -10.64 -8.60
C ALA A 198 14.98 -12.00 -7.88
N TYR A 199 14.34 -12.08 -6.71
CA TYR A 199 14.06 -13.35 -6.05
C TYR A 199 13.09 -14.20 -6.88
N TYR A 200 12.06 -13.60 -7.50
CA TYR A 200 11.15 -14.34 -8.37
C TYR A 200 11.86 -14.89 -9.62
N ASP A 201 12.82 -14.17 -10.21
CA ASP A 201 13.65 -14.69 -11.30
C ASP A 201 14.35 -15.99 -10.92
N LYS A 202 15.03 -16.02 -9.77
CA LYS A 202 15.70 -17.23 -9.26
C LYS A 202 14.74 -18.38 -9.00
N MET A 203 13.51 -18.07 -8.59
CA MET A 203 12.50 -19.09 -8.35
C MET A 203 11.93 -19.65 -9.66
N ILE A 204 11.82 -18.83 -10.71
CA ILE A 204 11.43 -19.27 -12.06
C ILE A 204 12.48 -20.26 -12.59
N GLU A 205 13.76 -19.91 -12.54
CA GLU A 205 14.87 -20.80 -12.96
C GLU A 205 14.82 -22.14 -12.21
N LYS A 206 14.53 -22.10 -10.90
CA LYS A 206 14.40 -23.31 -10.09
C LYS A 206 13.17 -24.14 -10.48
N GLU A 207 12.01 -23.53 -10.73
CA GLU A 207 10.81 -24.23 -11.20
C GLU A 207 11.05 -24.91 -12.55
N GLU A 208 11.72 -24.23 -13.48
CA GLU A 208 12.06 -24.77 -14.80
C GLU A 208 13.03 -25.95 -14.71
N ASN A 209 14.07 -25.85 -13.89
CA ASN A 209 15.03 -26.93 -13.66
C ASN A 209 14.44 -28.15 -12.93
N SER A 210 13.31 -27.98 -12.24
CA SER A 210 12.62 -29.08 -11.54
C SER A 210 11.70 -29.90 -12.45
N LEU A 211 11.48 -29.42 -13.69
CA LEU A 211 10.63 -30.04 -14.71
C LEU A 211 11.43 -30.89 -15.72
N ILE A 212 12.76 -30.89 -15.59
CA ILE A 212 13.73 -31.67 -16.38
C ILE A 212 14.22 -32.85 -15.53
#